data_AF-A0A9Q0CC30-F1
#
_entry.id   AF-A0A9Q0CC30-F1
#
_cell.length_a   1.000
_cell.length_b   1.000
_cell.length_c   1.000
_cell.angle_alpha   90.00
_cell.angle_beta   90.00
_cell.angle_gamma   90.00
#
_symmetry.space_group_name_H-M   'P 1'
#
loop_
_entity.id
_entity.type
_entity.pdbx_description
1 polymer ?
#
loop_
_entity_poly.entity_id
_entity_poly.type
_entity_poly.pdbx_seq_one_letter_code
_entity_poly.pdbx_strand_id
1 'polypeptide(L)'
;MASFLIKSQNPTSSPFLLSPHPFIHSHLLQRRRHSQDSKMVKFLKPNKAVIVLNGRYAGRKAVIVQVLEGGNRDRPYGHCLVAGLAKYPKKVIRKDSAKKTAKKSRVKAFLKVVNFTHLMPTRYTLDVDLKDVVTADALSTRDKKVAACKETKKRLEERFKTGKNRWFFTKLRF
;
A
#
# COMPACT_ATOMS: atom_id res chain seq x y z
N MET A 1 -80.86 -0.88 69.58
CA MET A 1 -81.57 -2.09 69.14
C MET A 1 -81.39 -2.19 67.63
N ALA A 2 -80.75 -3.28 67.16
CA ALA A 2 -80.91 -3.92 65.84
C ALA A 2 -80.87 -3.01 64.58
N SER A 3 -80.20 -3.26 63.48
CA SER A 3 -79.52 -4.42 62.90
C SER A 3 -79.51 -4.12 61.39
N PHE A 4 -78.46 -4.58 60.70
CA PHE A 4 -78.48 -4.96 59.28
C PHE A 4 -78.46 -3.83 58.21
N LEU A 5 -77.42 -3.77 57.35
CA LEU A 5 -77.25 -4.50 56.06
C LEU A 5 -78.18 -3.88 54.97
N ILE A 6 -77.79 -3.38 53.79
CA ILE A 6 -76.86 -3.82 52.73
C ILE A 6 -76.56 -2.63 51.76
N LYS A 7 -75.35 -2.63 51.17
CA LYS A 7 -74.82 -1.83 50.03
C LYS A 7 -75.61 -1.98 48.71
N SER A 8 -75.60 -0.94 47.85
CA SER A 8 -75.18 -1.05 46.42
C SER A 8 -75.47 0.24 45.63
N GLN A 9 -74.45 0.79 44.95
CA GLN A 9 -74.46 1.19 43.52
C GLN A 9 -73.09 1.80 43.13
N ASN A 10 -72.45 1.23 42.10
CA ASN A 10 -71.28 1.72 41.31
C ASN A 10 -71.72 2.91 40.39
N PRO A 11 -70.92 3.56 39.51
CA PRO A 11 -69.55 3.26 39.03
C PRO A 11 -68.62 4.50 38.80
N THR A 12 -67.32 4.29 38.57
CA THR A 12 -66.58 5.03 37.51
C THR A 12 -65.29 4.29 37.13
N SER A 13 -65.29 3.87 35.86
CA SER A 13 -64.16 3.86 34.90
C SER A 13 -62.78 3.43 35.41
N SER A 14 -62.27 2.22 35.13
CA SER A 14 -61.91 1.60 33.85
C SER A 14 -60.38 1.37 33.85
N PRO A 15 -59.81 0.58 32.92
CA PRO A 15 -59.99 -0.85 32.81
C PRO A 15 -58.64 -1.61 32.87
N PHE A 16 -58.74 -2.89 33.24
CA PHE A 16 -58.02 -4.04 32.64
C PHE A 16 -56.48 -4.03 32.66
N LEU A 17 -55.87 -4.94 33.45
CA LEU A 17 -55.49 -6.30 33.01
C LEU A 17 -54.47 -6.24 31.86
N LEU A 18 -53.25 -6.77 31.98
CA LEU A 18 -52.99 -8.19 32.18
C LEU A 18 -51.48 -8.39 32.40
N SER A 19 -51.07 -9.04 33.49
CA SER A 19 -49.87 -9.89 33.53
C SER A 19 -50.28 -11.28 33.00
N PRO A 20 -49.47 -12.08 32.26
CA PRO A 20 -48.31 -12.77 32.87
C PRO A 20 -47.14 -13.26 31.94
N HIS A 21 -45.91 -13.19 32.45
CA HIS A 21 -44.80 -14.19 32.34
C HIS A 21 -44.25 -14.66 30.93
N PRO A 22 -43.13 -15.43 30.84
CA PRO A 22 -41.77 -14.89 30.75
C PRO A 22 -40.87 -15.64 29.72
N PHE A 23 -40.31 -15.03 28.66
CA PHE A 23 -39.40 -15.79 27.79
C PHE A 23 -38.26 -14.94 27.20
N ILE A 24 -37.03 -15.32 27.61
CA ILE A 24 -35.78 -15.39 26.84
C ILE A 24 -35.48 -14.20 25.91
N HIS A 25 -34.46 -13.41 26.25
CA HIS A 25 -33.48 -13.06 25.23
C HIS A 25 -32.06 -12.99 25.81
N SER A 26 -31.30 -13.99 25.38
CA SER A 26 -29.85 -14.06 25.36
C SER A 26 -29.16 -12.74 25.02
N HIS A 27 -28.16 -12.40 25.83
CA HIS A 27 -26.79 -12.16 25.36
C HIS A 27 -26.65 -11.46 23.99
N LEU A 28 -26.61 -10.14 24.01
CA LEU A 28 -25.94 -9.36 22.95
C LEU A 28 -24.96 -8.41 23.63
N LEU A 29 -23.89 -9.01 24.15
CA LEU A 29 -22.58 -8.39 24.07
C LEU A 29 -22.45 -7.84 22.65
N GLN A 30 -22.41 -6.51 22.52
CA GLN A 30 -21.92 -5.84 21.32
C GLN A 30 -20.45 -6.23 21.20
N ARG A 31 -20.21 -7.46 20.75
CA ARG A 31 -18.93 -7.99 20.36
C ARG A 31 -18.56 -7.11 19.19
N ARG A 32 -17.81 -6.02 19.46
CA ARG A 32 -17.00 -5.34 18.46
C ARG A 32 -16.38 -6.47 17.69
N ARG A 33 -16.84 -6.71 16.46
CA ARG A 33 -16.08 -7.49 15.50
C ARG A 33 -14.89 -6.61 15.20
N HIS A 34 -13.93 -6.58 16.12
CA HIS A 34 -12.56 -6.52 15.73
C HIS A 34 -12.41 -7.78 14.90
N SER A 35 -12.61 -7.64 13.59
CA SER A 35 -12.20 -8.62 12.62
C SER A 35 -10.72 -8.80 12.88
N GLN A 36 -10.40 -9.80 13.71
CA GLN A 36 -9.10 -10.42 13.77
C GLN A 36 -8.94 -11.13 12.43
N ASP A 37 -8.70 -10.32 11.40
CA ASP A 37 -8.14 -10.78 10.16
C ASP A 37 -6.77 -11.32 10.58
N SER A 38 -6.63 -12.64 10.58
CA SER A 38 -5.37 -13.33 10.85
C SER A 38 -4.25 -12.52 10.22
N LYS A 39 -3.34 -11.94 11.02
CA LYS A 39 -2.33 -10.96 10.59
C LYS A 39 -1.37 -11.57 9.56
N MET A 40 -1.83 -11.74 8.32
CA MET A 40 -1.01 -12.05 7.18
C MET A 40 -0.13 -10.82 6.93
N VAL A 41 1.18 -10.99 7.11
CA VAL A 41 2.13 -9.87 6.99
C VAL A 41 2.14 -9.41 5.54
N LYS A 42 1.70 -8.16 5.30
CA LYS A 42 1.71 -7.54 3.97
C LYS A 42 3.13 -7.51 3.42
N PHE A 43 3.35 -8.15 2.27
CA PHE A 43 4.69 -8.26 1.66
C PHE A 43 5.05 -7.04 0.81
N LEU A 44 4.04 -6.31 0.31
CA LEU A 44 4.21 -5.06 -0.41
C LEU A 44 4.48 -3.94 0.59
N LYS A 45 5.76 -3.73 0.88
CA LYS A 45 6.24 -2.66 1.75
C LYS A 45 7.10 -1.69 0.95
N PRO A 46 7.25 -0.43 1.38
CA PRO A 46 8.26 0.45 0.82
C PRO A 46 9.65 -0.20 0.91
N ASN A 47 10.55 0.17 0.00
CA ASN A 47 11.91 -0.37 -0.15
C ASN A 47 11.98 -1.84 -0.60
N LYS A 48 10.85 -2.48 -0.93
CA LYS A 48 10.84 -3.77 -1.62
C LYS A 48 11.15 -3.61 -3.10
N ALA A 49 12.02 -4.49 -3.61
CA ALA A 49 12.30 -4.57 -5.02
C ALA A 49 11.22 -5.40 -5.72
N VAL A 50 10.78 -4.91 -6.88
CA VAL A 50 9.74 -5.51 -7.72
C VAL A 50 10.16 -5.50 -9.18
N ILE A 51 9.57 -6.40 -9.96
CA ILE A 51 9.71 -6.41 -11.42
C ILE A 51 8.41 -5.88 -12.02
N VAL A 52 8.51 -4.93 -12.93
CA VAL A 52 7.36 -4.43 -13.68
C VAL A 52 7.01 -5.44 -14.78
N LEU A 53 5.77 -5.92 -14.79
CA LEU A 53 5.30 -6.90 -15.76
C LEU A 53 4.84 -6.24 -17.07
N ASN A 54 4.10 -5.13 -16.99
CA ASN A 54 3.40 -4.57 -18.15
C ASN A 54 3.81 -3.12 -18.50
N GLY A 55 3.59 -2.75 -19.77
CA GLY A 55 3.81 -1.42 -20.32
C GLY A 55 5.26 -1.12 -20.70
N ARG A 56 5.57 0.16 -20.97
CA ARG A 56 6.88 0.60 -21.49
C ARG A 56 8.11 0.10 -20.69
N TYR A 57 7.95 -0.14 -19.39
CA TYR A 57 9.03 -0.57 -18.50
C TYR A 57 8.89 -2.05 -18.10
N ALA A 58 8.18 -2.87 -18.86
CA ALA A 58 8.12 -4.31 -18.67
C ALA A 58 9.53 -4.93 -18.58
N GLY A 59 9.70 -5.91 -17.69
CA GLY A 59 10.97 -6.58 -17.39
C GLY A 59 12.01 -5.69 -16.70
N ARG A 60 11.64 -4.48 -16.26
CA ARG A 60 12.53 -3.59 -15.50
C ARG A 60 12.34 -3.76 -14.00
N LYS A 61 13.46 -3.75 -13.29
CA LYS A 61 13.51 -3.77 -11.83
C LYS A 61 13.21 -2.37 -11.30
N ALA A 62 12.36 -2.32 -10.30
CA ALA A 62 11.93 -1.12 -9.63
C ALA A 62 11.85 -1.35 -8.11
N VAL A 63 11.75 -0.26 -7.37
CA VAL A 63 11.57 -0.24 -5.92
C VAL A 63 10.28 0.50 -5.63
N ILE A 64 9.53 -0.06 -4.69
CA ILE A 64 8.33 0.58 -4.16
C ILE A 64 8.77 1.71 -3.24
N VAL A 65 8.39 2.94 -3.56
CA VAL A 65 8.64 4.10 -2.70
C VAL A 65 7.48 4.30 -1.73
N GLN A 66 6.26 4.25 -2.28
CA GLN A 66 5.03 4.45 -1.51
C GLN A 66 3.98 3.44 -1.97
N VAL A 67 3.31 2.83 -1.00
CA VAL A 67 2.20 1.89 -1.21
C VAL A 67 0.90 2.64 -0.91
N LEU A 68 -0.06 2.57 -1.83
CA LEU A 68 -1.38 3.19 -1.69
C LEU A 68 -2.44 2.11 -1.83
N GLU A 69 -2.83 1.53 -0.69
CA GLU A 69 -3.76 0.39 -0.65
C GLU A 69 -5.23 0.81 -0.79
N GLY A 70 -5.62 1.93 -0.15
CA GLY A 70 -7.00 2.41 -0.10
C GLY A 70 -7.51 3.10 -1.38
N GLY A 71 -6.74 3.04 -2.47
CA GLY A 71 -7.04 3.78 -3.68
C GLY A 71 -7.00 5.30 -3.49
N ASN A 72 -7.21 6.03 -4.58
CA ASN A 72 -7.47 7.46 -4.59
C ASN A 72 -8.76 7.71 -5.39
N ARG A 73 -9.35 8.89 -5.30
CA ARG A 73 -10.55 9.28 -6.07
C ARG A 73 -10.39 9.00 -7.57
N ASP A 74 -9.19 9.23 -8.13
CA ASP A 74 -8.91 8.96 -9.55
C ASP A 74 -8.69 7.48 -9.87
N ARG A 75 -8.26 6.70 -8.87
CA ARG A 75 -7.81 5.30 -9.03
C ARG A 75 -8.30 4.48 -7.83
N PRO A 76 -9.50 3.87 -7.92
CA PRO A 76 -10.08 3.16 -6.78
C PRO A 76 -9.36 1.85 -6.44
N TYR A 77 -8.46 1.38 -7.31
CA TYR A 77 -7.67 0.16 -7.10
C TYR A 77 -6.37 0.43 -6.32
N GLY A 78 -5.87 -0.61 -5.64
CA GLY A 78 -4.58 -0.60 -4.97
C GLY A 78 -3.42 -0.38 -5.95
N HIS A 79 -2.59 0.62 -5.69
CA HIS A 79 -1.47 0.98 -6.54
C HIS A 79 -0.27 1.41 -5.71
N CYS A 80 0.88 1.53 -6.37
CA CYS A 80 2.07 2.04 -5.73
C CYS A 80 2.85 2.97 -6.63
N LEU A 81 3.61 3.83 -5.99
CA LEU A 81 4.58 4.69 -6.61
C LEU A 81 5.91 3.95 -6.64
N VAL A 82 6.41 3.70 -7.85
CA VAL A 82 7.67 2.97 -8.07
C VAL A 82 8.73 3.84 -8.72
N ALA A 83 9.97 3.63 -8.29
CA ALA A 83 11.18 4.18 -8.88
C ALA A 83 12.05 3.03 -9.39
N GLY A 84 12.43 3.05 -10.67
CA GLY A 84 13.12 1.91 -11.28
C GLY A 84 14.17 2.27 -12.31
N LEU A 85 14.83 1.22 -12.83
CA LEU A 85 15.92 1.32 -13.80
C LEU A 85 15.39 1.19 -15.22
N ALA A 86 15.36 2.30 -15.97
CA ALA A 86 15.04 2.28 -17.40
C ALA A 86 16.23 1.77 -18.21
N LYS A 87 17.44 2.21 -17.84
CA LYS A 87 18.72 1.74 -18.41
C LYS A 87 19.61 1.21 -17.30
N TYR A 88 19.95 -0.07 -17.39
CA TYR A 88 20.89 -0.72 -16.49
C TYR A 88 22.33 -0.29 -16.77
N PRO A 89 23.20 -0.26 -15.75
CA PRO A 89 24.63 -0.11 -15.96
C PRO A 89 25.18 -1.33 -16.70
N LYS A 90 26.20 -1.11 -17.53
CA LYS A 90 26.90 -2.18 -18.26
C LYS A 90 28.02 -2.75 -17.38
N LYS A 91 28.39 -4.00 -17.62
CA LYS A 91 29.55 -4.64 -16.96
C LYS A 91 30.82 -3.82 -17.22
N VAL A 92 31.47 -3.41 -16.15
CA VAL A 92 32.79 -2.74 -16.16
C VAL A 92 33.86 -3.83 -16.12
N ILE A 93 34.91 -3.69 -16.94
CA ILE A 93 36.04 -4.61 -17.05
C ILE A 93 37.30 -3.88 -16.61
N ARG A 94 38.25 -4.59 -15.99
CA ARG A 94 39.51 -4.01 -15.47
C ARG A 94 40.34 -3.26 -16.52
N LYS A 95 40.21 -3.63 -17.81
CA LYS A 95 40.91 -3.00 -18.95
C LYS A 95 40.24 -1.69 -19.42
N ASP A 96 39.07 -1.32 -18.90
CA ASP A 96 38.38 -0.11 -19.31
C ASP A 96 39.08 1.14 -18.77
N SER A 97 39.23 2.17 -19.61
CA SER A 97 39.67 3.49 -19.15
C SER A 97 38.61 4.15 -18.27
N ALA A 98 39.02 5.08 -17.40
CA ALA A 98 38.12 5.80 -16.48
C ALA A 98 36.91 6.43 -17.21
N LYS A 99 37.12 6.99 -18.40
CA LYS A 99 36.07 7.58 -19.25
C LYS A 99 35.06 6.53 -19.74
N LYS A 100 35.51 5.33 -20.12
CA LYS A 100 34.63 4.22 -20.52
C LYS A 100 33.85 3.69 -19.31
N THR A 101 34.51 3.57 -18.16
CA THR A 101 33.89 3.15 -16.90
C THR A 101 32.76 4.09 -16.49
N ALA A 102 33.00 5.41 -16.48
CA ALA A 102 31.95 6.40 -16.16
C ALA A 102 30.74 6.30 -17.10
N LYS A 103 30.96 6.08 -18.40
CA LYS A 103 29.88 5.90 -19.39
C LYS A 103 29.09 4.60 -19.18
N LYS A 104 29.75 3.52 -18.76
CA LYS A 104 29.13 2.21 -18.49
C LYS A 104 28.35 2.18 -17.18
N SER A 105 28.82 2.88 -16.16
CA SER A 105 28.16 3.00 -14.85
C SER A 105 26.95 3.93 -14.85
N ARG A 106 26.75 4.72 -15.92
CA ARG A 106 25.62 5.65 -16.02
C ARG A 106 24.28 4.94 -16.11
N VAL A 107 23.37 5.31 -15.22
CA VAL A 107 22.02 4.75 -15.10
C VAL A 107 20.98 5.74 -15.64
N LYS A 108 19.82 5.23 -16.08
CA LYS A 108 18.62 6.05 -16.32
C LYS A 108 17.49 5.55 -15.42
N ALA A 109 16.99 6.42 -14.55
CA ALA A 109 15.84 6.13 -13.69
C ALA A 109 14.51 6.43 -14.39
N PHE A 110 13.42 5.83 -13.90
CA PHE A 110 12.05 6.22 -14.22
C PHE A 110 11.19 6.22 -12.95
N LEU A 111 10.17 7.07 -12.96
CA LEU A 111 9.14 7.15 -11.91
C LEU A 111 7.77 6.88 -12.53
N LYS A 112 6.98 6.02 -11.89
CA LYS A 112 5.66 5.62 -12.40
C LYS A 112 4.75 5.19 -11.25
N VAL A 113 3.45 5.51 -11.37
CA VAL A 113 2.40 4.84 -10.57
C VAL A 113 1.98 3.57 -11.29
N VAL A 114 1.99 2.44 -10.58
CA VAL A 114 1.70 1.11 -11.13
C VAL A 114 0.70 0.38 -10.24
N ASN A 115 -0.27 -0.29 -10.85
CA ASN A 115 -1.19 -1.20 -10.16
C ASN A 115 -0.43 -2.43 -9.62
N PHE A 116 -0.84 -2.95 -8.47
CA PHE A 116 -0.24 -4.17 -7.90
C PHE A 116 -0.29 -5.38 -8.83
N THR A 117 -1.33 -5.54 -9.64
CA THR A 117 -1.43 -6.65 -10.61
C THR A 117 -0.35 -6.62 -11.68
N HIS A 118 0.25 -5.45 -11.95
CA HIS A 118 1.31 -5.29 -12.94
C HIS A 118 2.72 -5.36 -12.33
N LEU A 119 2.83 -5.79 -11.08
CA LEU A 119 4.09 -5.96 -10.38
C LEU A 119 4.26 -7.40 -9.94
N MET A 120 5.45 -7.93 -10.23
CA MET A 120 5.91 -9.17 -9.65
C MET A 120 6.75 -8.83 -8.39
N PRO A 121 6.28 -9.17 -7.19
CA PRO A 121 7.04 -8.96 -5.97
C PRO A 121 8.27 -9.86 -5.95
N THR A 122 9.36 -9.39 -5.35
CA THR A 122 10.56 -10.20 -5.18
C THR A 122 10.99 -10.23 -3.71
N ARG A 123 11.83 -11.21 -3.37
CA ARG A 123 12.40 -11.33 -2.02
C ARG A 123 13.32 -10.15 -1.65
N TYR A 124 13.92 -9.50 -2.64
CA TYR A 124 14.97 -8.52 -2.43
C TYR A 124 14.45 -7.19 -1.90
N THR A 125 15.29 -6.52 -1.11
CA THR A 125 15.10 -5.14 -0.66
C THR A 125 16.15 -4.24 -1.28
N LEU A 126 15.84 -2.95 -1.37
CA LEU A 126 16.78 -1.91 -1.75
C LEU A 126 16.72 -0.78 -0.73
N ASP A 127 17.80 -0.61 0.02
CA ASP A 127 17.89 0.42 1.07
C ASP A 127 18.41 1.73 0.45
N VAL A 128 17.52 2.38 -0.29
CA VAL A 128 17.69 3.75 -0.79
C VAL A 128 16.50 4.56 -0.36
N ASP A 129 16.76 5.59 0.44
CA ASP A 129 15.74 6.55 0.80
C ASP A 129 15.39 7.34 -0.45
N LEU A 130 14.20 7.09 -1.00
CA LEU A 130 13.66 7.78 -2.19
C LEU A 130 12.34 8.50 -1.88
N LYS A 131 11.88 8.42 -0.64
CA LYS A 131 10.57 8.94 -0.20
C LYS A 131 10.46 10.45 -0.37
N ASP A 132 11.54 11.17 -0.07
CA ASP A 132 11.55 12.64 -0.12
C ASP A 132 11.55 13.18 -1.56
N VAL A 133 12.09 12.40 -2.50
CA VAL A 133 12.27 12.81 -3.90
C VAL A 133 11.08 12.40 -4.75
N VAL A 134 10.52 11.23 -4.46
CA VAL A 134 9.50 10.58 -5.28
C VAL A 134 8.17 10.65 -4.54
N THR A 135 7.50 11.78 -4.70
CA THR A 135 6.14 12.03 -4.20
C THR A 135 5.11 11.91 -5.33
N ALA A 136 3.83 11.76 -4.97
CA ALA A 136 2.74 11.75 -5.95
C ALA A 136 2.68 13.06 -6.76
N ASP A 137 2.94 14.20 -6.11
CA ASP A 137 2.93 15.52 -6.75
C ASP A 137 4.05 15.69 -7.77
N ALA A 138 5.19 15.02 -7.57
CA ALA A 138 6.29 15.05 -8.52
C ALA A 138 5.93 14.41 -9.88
N LEU A 139 4.84 13.63 -9.94
CA LEU A 139 4.34 13.02 -11.17
C LEU A 139 3.30 13.87 -11.92
N SER A 140 2.79 14.93 -11.33
CA SER A 140 1.77 15.80 -11.93
C SER A 140 2.27 16.50 -13.19
N THR A 141 3.42 17.17 -13.10
CA THR A 141 4.02 17.92 -14.21
C THR A 141 5.28 17.25 -14.76
N ARG A 142 5.57 17.48 -16.04
CA ARG A 142 6.72 16.89 -16.71
C ARG A 142 8.05 17.37 -16.08
N ASP A 143 8.15 18.65 -15.73
CA ASP A 143 9.39 19.23 -15.23
C ASP A 143 9.76 18.71 -13.85
N LYS A 144 8.78 18.64 -12.94
CA LYS A 144 8.95 18.02 -11.61
C LYS A 144 9.36 16.55 -11.74
N LYS A 145 8.74 15.82 -12.67
CA LYS A 145 9.08 14.42 -12.94
C LYS A 145 10.51 14.27 -13.43
N VAL A 146 10.97 15.16 -14.31
CA VAL A 146 12.35 15.15 -14.82
C VAL A 146 13.34 15.47 -13.70
N ALA A 147 13.04 16.45 -12.84
CA ALA A 147 13.86 16.79 -11.68
C ALA A 147 13.97 15.60 -10.70
N ALA A 148 12.84 14.99 -10.33
CA ALA A 148 12.82 13.82 -9.45
C ALA A 148 13.57 12.61 -10.07
N CYS A 149 13.48 12.42 -11.39
CA CYS A 149 14.25 11.38 -12.09
C CYS A 149 15.77 11.66 -12.08
N LYS A 150 16.19 12.93 -12.19
CA LYS A 150 17.61 13.32 -12.10
C LYS A 150 18.16 13.02 -10.72
N GLU A 151 17.41 13.31 -9.67
CA GLU A 151 17.82 13.06 -8.30
C GLU A 151 17.81 11.56 -7.95
N THR A 152 16.75 10.84 -8.34
CA THR A 152 16.70 9.37 -8.23
C THR A 152 17.87 8.69 -8.93
N LYS A 153 18.27 9.21 -10.10
CA LYS A 153 19.43 8.70 -10.85
C LYS A 153 20.72 8.84 -10.02
N LYS A 154 20.97 9.97 -9.37
CA LYS A 154 22.19 10.17 -8.56
C LYS A 154 22.28 9.15 -7.43
N ARG A 155 21.20 9.00 -6.65
CA ARG A 155 21.12 8.03 -5.54
C ARG A 155 21.34 6.58 -6.00
N LEU A 156 20.79 6.21 -7.15
CA LEU A 156 21.01 4.87 -7.73
C LEU A 156 22.44 4.67 -8.26
N GLU A 157 23.06 5.70 -8.84
CA GLU A 157 24.46 5.64 -9.29
C GLU A 157 25.44 5.53 -8.10
N GLU A 158 25.18 6.25 -7.02
CA GLU A 158 25.94 6.14 -5.76
C GLU A 158 25.86 4.73 -5.18
N ARG A 159 24.64 4.17 -5.08
CA ARG A 159 24.50 2.76 -4.64
C ARG A 159 25.19 1.78 -5.57
N PHE A 160 25.14 1.97 -6.88
CA PHE A 160 25.84 1.08 -7.80
C PHE A 160 27.36 1.07 -7.58
N LYS A 161 27.95 2.24 -7.29
CA LYS A 161 29.39 2.36 -6.98
C LYS A 161 29.78 1.62 -5.71
N THR A 162 28.88 1.49 -4.73
CA THR A 162 29.15 0.70 -3.50
C THR A 162 29.24 -0.82 -3.74
N GLY A 163 28.85 -1.31 -4.92
CA GLY A 163 28.87 -2.74 -5.25
C GLY A 163 27.76 -3.57 -4.59
N LYS A 164 26.88 -2.94 -3.78
CA LYS A 164 25.74 -3.60 -3.13
C LYS A 164 24.58 -3.84 -4.10
N ASN A 165 23.66 -4.72 -3.72
CA ASN A 165 22.43 -5.04 -4.47
C ASN A 165 22.68 -5.40 -5.95
N ARG A 166 23.70 -6.22 -6.22
CA ARG A 166 24.10 -6.67 -7.57
C ARG A 166 22.94 -7.18 -8.40
N TRP A 167 22.01 -7.92 -7.79
CA TRP A 167 20.81 -8.39 -8.47
C TRP A 167 20.00 -7.22 -9.05
N PHE A 168 19.78 -6.14 -8.30
CA PHE A 168 18.97 -5.01 -8.75
C PHE A 168 19.55 -4.32 -9.99
N PHE A 169 20.87 -4.12 -10.01
CA PHE A 169 21.57 -3.45 -11.12
C PHE A 169 21.88 -4.35 -12.31
N THR A 170 21.72 -5.66 -12.18
CA THR A 170 21.91 -6.60 -13.29
C THR A 170 20.63 -6.73 -14.11
N LYS A 171 20.73 -6.56 -15.43
CA LYS A 171 19.60 -6.71 -16.36
C LYS A 171 19.00 -8.12 -16.24
N LEU A 172 17.67 -8.20 -16.10
CA LEU A 172 16.93 -9.46 -16.20
C LEU A 172 16.97 -9.98 -17.64
N ARG A 173 17.31 -11.26 -17.83
CA ARG A 173 17.27 -11.93 -19.13
C ARG A 173 15.98 -12.73 -19.20
N PHE A 174 15.17 -12.41 -20.18
CA PHE A 174 13.93 -13.06 -20.56
C PHE A 174 13.84 -12.96 -22.08
#